data_AF-A0A3N6ZVD1-F1
#
_entry.id   AF-A0A3N6ZVD1-F1
#
_cell.length_a   1.000
_cell.length_b   1.000
_cell.length_c   1.000
_cell.angle_alpha   90.00
_cell.angle_beta   90.00
_cell.angle_gamma   90.00
#
_symmetry.space_group_name_H-M   'P 1'
#
loop_
_entity.id
_entity.type
_entity.pdbx_description
1 polymer ?
#
loop_
_entity_poly.entity_id
_entity_poly.type
_entity_poly.pdbx_seq_one_letter_code
_entity_poly.pdbx_strand_id
1 'polypeptide(L)'
;MKKLLLASLTLIGTFGFAKAANVLTINNLTPCPYTLSISGGGIVTIGPGITTVNSFPAVNIDDVKIVYIFGGSTATQVNVGFTHPYHNSIGQPTPPCITSSTFFTGSWAQATPSSNATLVIF
;
A
#
# COMPACT_ATOMS: atom_id res chain seq x y z
N MET A 1 -43.06 -17.15 14.11
CA MET A 1 -41.71 -17.67 14.43
C MET A 1 -40.86 -18.01 13.20
N LYS A 2 -41.42 -18.60 12.13
CA LYS A 2 -40.67 -18.94 10.89
C LYS A 2 -40.04 -17.73 10.16
N LYS A 3 -40.66 -16.55 10.24
CA LYS A 3 -40.19 -15.32 9.57
C LYS A 3 -38.94 -14.69 10.22
N LEU A 4 -38.75 -14.89 11.53
CA LEU A 4 -37.60 -14.34 12.27
C LEU A 4 -36.31 -15.13 12.00
N LEU A 5 -36.43 -16.46 11.83
CA LEU A 5 -35.32 -17.33 11.43
C LEU A 5 -34.80 -17.03 10.03
N LEU A 6 -35.69 -16.71 9.09
CA LEU A 6 -35.27 -16.38 7.73
C LEU A 6 -34.52 -15.05 7.66
N ALA A 7 -34.96 -14.05 8.45
CA ALA A 7 -34.32 -12.75 8.57
C ALA A 7 -32.92 -12.83 9.18
N SER A 8 -32.71 -13.67 10.21
CA SER A 8 -31.39 -13.87 10.81
C SER A 8 -30.44 -14.64 9.89
N LEU A 9 -30.91 -15.63 9.13
CA LEU A 9 -30.07 -16.31 8.12
C LEU A 9 -29.67 -15.39 6.95
N THR A 10 -30.54 -14.47 6.51
CA THR A 10 -30.16 -13.47 5.49
C THR A 10 -29.15 -12.45 6.02
N LEU A 11 -29.21 -12.06 7.30
CA LEU A 11 -28.25 -11.15 7.92
C LEU A 11 -26.87 -11.82 8.09
N ILE A 12 -26.85 -13.11 8.42
CA ILE A 12 -25.63 -13.93 8.46
C ILE A 12 -25.06 -14.13 7.04
N GLY A 13 -25.91 -14.29 6.04
CA GLY A 13 -25.51 -14.42 4.63
C GLY A 13 -24.81 -13.18 4.06
N THR A 14 -25.11 -11.98 4.57
CA THR A 14 -24.39 -10.75 4.19
C THR A 14 -23.09 -10.51 4.97
N PHE A 15 -22.89 -11.21 6.09
CA PHE A 15 -21.67 -11.11 6.91
C PHE A 15 -20.48 -11.86 6.29
N GLY A 16 -20.73 -12.70 5.29
CA GLY A 16 -19.73 -13.60 4.67
C GLY A 16 -18.95 -13.04 3.48
N PHE A 17 -19.29 -11.86 2.97
CA PHE A 17 -18.50 -11.19 1.93
C PHE A 17 -17.64 -10.11 2.59
N ALA A 18 -16.54 -10.54 3.21
CA ALA A 18 -15.56 -9.61 3.74
C ALA A 18 -14.94 -8.82 2.57
N LYS A 19 -15.57 -7.69 2.24
CA LYS A 19 -15.06 -6.68 1.33
C LYS A 19 -13.69 -6.22 1.84
N ALA A 20 -12.77 -5.92 0.94
CA ALA A 20 -11.51 -5.25 1.30
C ALA A 20 -11.83 -4.08 2.24
N ALA A 21 -11.13 -4.04 3.38
CA ALA A 21 -11.40 -3.04 4.42
C ALA A 21 -11.06 -1.63 3.92
N ASN A 22 -10.03 -1.51 3.08
CA ASN A 22 -9.73 -0.30 2.32
C ASN A 22 -8.94 -0.62 1.04
N VAL A 23 -8.69 0.43 0.24
CA VAL A 23 -7.95 0.37 -1.02
C VAL A 23 -6.77 1.33 -0.96
N LEU A 24 -5.60 0.87 -1.41
CA LEU A 24 -4.41 1.68 -1.61
C LEU A 24 -4.23 2.03 -3.08
N THR A 25 -4.16 3.32 -3.41
CA THR A 25 -3.76 3.81 -4.73
C THR A 25 -2.31 4.27 -4.67
N ILE A 26 -1.47 3.76 -5.55
CA ILE A 26 -0.04 4.03 -5.60
C ILE A 26 0.26 4.78 -6.89
N ASN A 27 0.89 5.94 -6.77
CA ASN A 27 1.35 6.76 -7.89
C ASN A 27 2.88 6.76 -7.87
N ASN A 28 3.51 5.97 -8.73
CA ASN A 28 4.95 5.97 -8.90
C ASN A 28 5.35 6.93 -10.02
N LEU A 29 5.86 8.09 -9.64
CA LEU A 29 6.30 9.14 -10.55
C LEU A 29 7.78 9.00 -10.93
N THR A 30 8.49 8.00 -10.38
CA THR A 30 9.87 7.71 -10.74
C THR A 30 9.91 6.69 -11.88
N PRO A 31 11.02 6.61 -12.64
CA PRO A 31 11.21 5.58 -13.66
C PRO A 31 11.55 4.19 -13.09
N CYS A 32 11.68 4.06 -11.77
CA CYS A 32 12.14 2.83 -11.12
C CYS A 32 10.99 1.89 -10.79
N PRO A 33 11.17 0.56 -10.94
CA PRO A 33 10.31 -0.39 -10.28
C PRO A 33 10.65 -0.50 -8.79
N TYR A 34 9.64 -0.71 -7.94
CA TYR A 34 9.81 -0.93 -6.50
C TYR A 34 9.04 -2.17 -6.05
N THR A 35 9.58 -2.85 -5.03
CA THR A 35 8.87 -3.89 -4.29
C THR A 35 8.32 -3.27 -3.01
N LEU A 36 7.01 -3.37 -2.83
CA LEU A 36 6.30 -2.83 -1.69
C LEU A 36 5.88 -3.98 -0.79
N SER A 37 6.23 -3.90 0.49
CA SER A 37 5.61 -4.71 1.54
C SER A 37 4.50 -3.89 2.17
N ILE A 38 3.26 -4.30 1.94
CA ILE A 38 2.04 -3.57 2.27
C ILE A 38 1.37 -4.28 3.45
N SER A 39 1.24 -3.58 4.58
CA SER A 39 0.39 -4.00 5.70
C SER A 39 -1.00 -4.36 5.19
N GLY A 40 -1.53 -5.54 5.57
CA GLY A 40 -2.85 -5.97 5.11
C GLY A 40 -3.01 -6.15 3.59
N GLY A 41 -1.95 -6.05 2.77
CA GLY A 41 -2.02 -6.17 1.30
C GLY A 41 -0.96 -7.09 0.68
N GLY A 42 0.01 -7.56 1.46
CA GLY A 42 1.04 -8.50 1.00
C GLY A 42 2.22 -7.80 0.31
N ILE A 43 2.90 -8.51 -0.59
CA ILE A 43 4.07 -7.98 -1.32
C ILE A 43 3.69 -7.79 -2.79
N VAL A 44 3.97 -6.61 -3.35
CA VAL A 44 3.71 -6.28 -4.75
C VAL A 44 4.92 -5.59 -5.37
N THR A 45 5.22 -5.91 -6.64
CA THR A 45 6.17 -5.12 -7.43
C THR A 45 5.40 -4.18 -8.34
N ILE A 46 5.73 -2.89 -8.29
CA ILE A 46 5.11 -1.86 -9.11
C ILE A 46 6.14 -1.25 -10.05
N GLY A 47 5.72 -0.87 -11.26
CA GLY A 47 6.49 -0.03 -12.17
C GLY A 47 6.11 1.45 -12.04
N PRO A 48 6.60 2.30 -12.97
CA PRO A 48 6.12 3.66 -13.11
C PRO A 48 4.61 3.72 -13.41
N GLY A 49 3.92 4.75 -12.94
CA GLY A 49 2.49 4.96 -13.14
C GLY A 49 1.62 4.61 -11.94
N ILE A 50 0.36 4.25 -12.20
CA ILE A 50 -0.65 4.02 -11.15
C ILE A 50 -0.85 2.52 -10.93
N THR A 51 -0.84 2.08 -9.67
CA THR A 51 -1.22 0.73 -9.26
C THR A 51 -2.23 0.80 -8.13
N THR A 52 -3.22 -0.09 -8.12
CA THR A 52 -4.21 -0.18 -7.04
C THR A 52 -4.11 -1.54 -6.36
N VAL A 53 -4.11 -1.54 -5.03
CA VAL A 53 -4.06 -2.74 -4.20
C VAL A 53 -5.26 -2.72 -3.25
N ASN A 54 -6.03 -3.80 -3.27
CA ASN A 54 -7.09 -4.01 -2.29
C ASN A 54 -6.48 -4.64 -1.04
N SER A 55 -6.96 -4.23 0.14
CA SER A 55 -6.59 -4.92 1.36
C SER A 55 -7.18 -6.32 1.43
N PHE A 56 -6.57 -7.17 2.24
CA PHE A 56 -7.13 -8.46 2.61
C PHE A 56 -8.45 -8.28 3.39
N PRO A 57 -9.34 -9.28 3.32
CA PRO A 57 -10.57 -9.30 4.11
C PRO A 57 -10.35 -8.93 5.58
N ALA A 58 -11.11 -7.94 6.07
CA ALA A 58 -11.10 -7.48 7.47
C ALA A 58 -9.77 -6.93 8.01
N VAL A 59 -8.78 -6.66 7.16
CA VAL A 59 -7.50 -6.03 7.55
C VAL A 59 -7.34 -4.73 6.77
N ASN A 60 -6.97 -3.65 7.46
CA ASN A 60 -6.67 -2.37 6.82
C ASN A 60 -5.24 -2.34 6.31
N ILE A 61 -5.02 -1.58 5.24
CA ILE A 61 -3.71 -1.07 4.87
C ILE A 61 -3.48 0.25 5.61
N ASP A 62 -2.42 0.33 6.41
CA ASP A 62 -2.06 1.49 7.22
C ASP A 62 -0.58 1.89 7.08
N ASP A 63 0.29 0.98 6.65
CA ASP A 63 1.68 1.26 6.31
C ASP A 63 2.20 0.48 5.09
N VAL A 64 3.27 1.02 4.49
CA VAL A 64 4.00 0.41 3.39
C VAL A 64 5.50 0.65 3.55
N LYS A 65 6.26 -0.42 3.38
CA LYS A 65 7.70 -0.35 3.10
C LYS A 65 7.93 -0.41 1.60
N ILE A 66 8.62 0.58 1.08
CA ILE A 66 8.99 0.71 -0.34
C ILE A 66 10.46 0.33 -0.46
N VAL A 67 10.77 -0.66 -1.29
CA VAL A 67 12.11 -1.22 -1.43
C VAL A 67 12.55 -1.17 -2.89
N TYR A 68 13.76 -0.66 -3.13
CA TYR A 68 14.45 -0.86 -4.39
C TYR A 68 15.46 -2.00 -4.26
N ILE A 69 15.33 -3.00 -5.12
CA ILE A 69 16.19 -4.19 -5.15
C ILE A 69 17.12 -4.07 -6.36
N PHE A 70 18.42 -4.23 -6.14
CA PHE A 70 19.43 -4.23 -7.21
C PHE A 70 20.42 -5.37 -6.99
N GLY A 71 20.73 -6.14 -8.03
CA GLY A 71 21.65 -7.27 -7.95
C GLY A 71 21.20 -8.39 -6.99
N GLY A 72 19.89 -8.51 -6.73
CA GLY A 72 19.32 -9.52 -5.82
C GLY A 72 19.28 -9.13 -4.34
N SER A 73 19.72 -7.91 -3.99
CA SER A 73 19.73 -7.41 -2.61
C SER A 73 18.97 -6.09 -2.49
N THR A 74 18.45 -5.80 -1.30
CA THR A 74 17.88 -4.48 -0.98
C THR A 74 18.98 -3.42 -1.08
N ALA A 75 18.83 -2.48 -1.99
CA ALA A 75 19.77 -1.36 -2.16
C ALA A 75 19.34 -0.14 -1.35
N THR A 76 18.05 0.16 -1.31
CA THR A 76 17.48 1.27 -0.53
C THR A 76 16.02 1.01 -0.17
N GLN A 77 15.56 1.61 0.93
CA GLN A 77 14.20 1.50 1.39
C GLN A 77 13.71 2.75 2.12
N VAL A 78 12.41 3.00 2.04
CA VAL A 78 11.69 3.98 2.88
C VAL A 78 10.40 3.34 3.38
N ASN A 79 9.84 3.87 4.45
CA ASN A 79 8.56 3.42 5.01
C ASN A 79 7.67 4.63 5.21
N VAL A 80 6.40 4.51 4.84
CA VAL A 80 5.37 5.52 5.08
C VAL A 80 4.07 4.85 5.50
N GLY A 81 3.16 5.62 6.09
CA GLY A 81 1.89 5.12 6.56
C GLY A 81 1.06 6.18 7.26
N PHE A 82 -0.05 5.75 7.86
CA PHE A 82 -1.04 6.60 8.52
C PHE A 82 -0.42 7.57 9.54
N THR A 83 0.54 7.08 10.33
CA THR A 83 1.24 7.87 11.36
C THR A 83 2.55 8.49 10.87
N HIS A 84 3.04 8.07 9.70
CA HIS A 84 4.33 8.49 9.14
C HIS A 84 4.12 8.91 7.68
N PRO A 85 3.57 10.10 7.43
CA PRO A 85 3.09 10.47 6.10
C PRO A 85 4.20 10.71 5.08
N TYR A 86 5.46 10.85 5.51
CA TYR A 86 6.58 11.17 4.62
C TYR A 86 7.88 10.51 5.07
N HIS A 87 8.64 9.99 4.11
CA HIS A 87 10.00 9.47 4.32
C HIS A 87 10.76 9.47 2.99
N ASN A 88 12.01 9.91 3.02
CA ASN A 88 12.90 9.93 1.85
C ASN A 88 14.13 9.04 2.06
N SER A 89 14.79 8.67 0.96
CA SER A 89 15.95 7.79 0.96
C SER A 89 17.29 8.52 1.09
N ILE A 90 17.33 9.79 1.55
CA ILE A 90 18.58 10.55 1.65
C ILE A 90 19.58 9.80 2.54
N GLY A 91 20.84 9.75 2.09
CA GLY A 91 21.92 9.04 2.79
C GLY A 91 21.96 7.54 2.50
N GLN A 92 21.05 7.01 1.68
CA GLN A 92 21.09 5.64 1.16
C GLN A 92 21.56 5.63 -0.31
N PRO A 93 21.99 4.48 -0.85
CA PRO A 93 22.31 4.36 -2.28
C PRO A 93 21.12 4.77 -3.17
N THR A 94 21.39 5.65 -4.13
CA THR A 94 20.39 6.09 -5.11
C THR A 94 20.12 4.96 -6.12
N PRO A 95 18.84 4.59 -6.37
CA PRO A 95 18.49 3.70 -7.47
C PRO A 95 19.06 4.22 -8.81
N PRO A 96 19.77 3.39 -9.61
CA PRO A 96 20.40 3.84 -10.86
C PRO A 96 19.44 4.39 -11.92
N CYS A 97 18.15 4.03 -11.84
CA CYS A 97 17.10 4.54 -12.69
C CYS A 97 16.73 6.00 -12.37
N ILE A 98 17.05 6.52 -11.18
CA ILE A 98 16.85 7.93 -10.84
C ILE A 98 18.08 8.71 -11.29
N THR A 99 17.92 9.52 -12.33
CA THR A 99 19.03 10.32 -12.90
C THR A 99 18.93 11.82 -12.58
N SER A 100 17.77 12.29 -12.12
CA SER A 100 17.48 13.71 -11.87
C SER A 100 17.59 14.11 -10.39
N SER A 101 17.72 13.15 -9.48
CA SER A 101 17.87 13.38 -8.04
C SER A 101 18.77 12.31 -7.41
N THR A 102 19.10 12.46 -6.13
CA THR A 102 19.93 11.50 -5.36
C THR A 102 19.11 10.65 -4.39
N PHE A 103 17.80 10.81 -4.37
CA PHE A 103 16.89 10.11 -3.46
C PHE A 103 15.50 10.03 -4.07
N PHE A 104 14.67 9.15 -3.53
CA PHE A 104 13.23 9.17 -3.74
C PHE A 104 12.52 9.39 -2.41
N THR A 105 11.27 9.84 -2.48
CA THR A 105 10.41 10.10 -1.35
C THR A 105 9.11 9.32 -1.49
N GLY A 106 8.69 8.66 -0.42
CA GLY A 106 7.32 8.22 -0.25
C GLY A 106 6.50 9.30 0.46
N SER A 107 5.30 9.56 -0.04
CA SER A 107 4.29 10.38 0.61
C SER A 107 2.99 9.59 0.74
N TRP A 108 2.40 9.61 1.93
CA TRP A 108 1.20 8.88 2.27
C TRP A 108 0.08 9.84 2.68
N ALA A 109 -1.11 9.60 2.15
CA ALA A 109 -2.32 10.32 2.50
C ALA A 109 -3.43 9.32 2.86
N GLN A 110 -3.90 9.39 4.10
CA GLN A 110 -4.98 8.55 4.62
C GLN A 110 -5.62 9.25 5.82
N ALA A 111 -6.95 9.37 5.84
CA ALA A 111 -7.67 10.13 6.88
C ALA A 111 -7.83 9.35 8.20
N THR A 112 -8.05 8.04 8.11
CA THR A 112 -8.13 7.10 9.23
C THR A 112 -7.58 5.74 8.78
N PRO A 113 -7.20 4.82 9.68
CA PRO A 113 -6.72 3.50 9.27
C PRO A 113 -7.70 2.73 8.37
N SER A 114 -9.02 2.92 8.54
CA SER A 114 -10.04 2.29 7.69
C SER A 114 -10.36 3.05 6.40
N SER A 115 -9.81 4.24 6.21
CA SER A 115 -10.00 5.00 4.97
C SER A 115 -9.10 4.46 3.87
N ASN A 116 -9.51 4.67 2.62
CA ASN A 116 -8.62 4.46 1.47
C ASN A 116 -7.37 5.32 1.62
N ALA A 117 -6.25 4.78 1.14
CA ALA A 117 -4.95 5.42 1.22
C ALA A 117 -4.44 5.76 -0.18
N THR A 118 -3.63 6.82 -0.25
CA THR A 118 -2.85 7.16 -1.43
C THR A 118 -1.37 7.20 -1.06
N LEU A 119 -0.56 6.47 -1.81
CA LEU A 119 0.89 6.53 -1.81
C LEU A 119 1.35 7.26 -3.07
N VAL A 120 2.25 8.22 -2.93
CA VAL A 120 2.98 8.84 -4.04
C VAL A 120 4.48 8.61 -3.85
N ILE A 121 5.16 8.14 -4.88
CA ILE A 121 6.60 7.92 -4.92
C ILE A 121 7.19 8.87 -5.96
N PHE A 122 8.17 9.70 -5.58
CA PHE A 122 8.77 10.71 -6.47
C PHE A 122 10.25 10.96 -6.16
#